data_AF-A0A970IF87-F1
#
_entry.id   AF-A0A970IF87-F1
#
_cell.length_a   1.000
_cell.length_b   1.000
_cell.length_c   1.000
_cell.angle_alpha   90.00
_cell.angle_beta   90.00
_cell.angle_gamma   90.00
#
_symmetry.space_group_name_H-M   'P 1'
#
loop_
_entity.id
_entity.type
_entity.pdbx_description
1 polymer ?
#
loop_
_entity_poly.entity_id
_entity_poly.type
_entity_poly.pdbx_seq_one_letter_code
_entity_poly.pdbx_strand_id
1 'polypeptide(L)'
;KTAREYIDVFERLGASNISAIHIQSRQDANELEKSQLISQASCIFMTGGDQLRITSIMGGSKTENALYTAFNNGAIIAGTSAGASVMSETMIISGNNEDAPRKCTLKMAPGLGLLKDVVIDQHFAQRGRIGRLLTAIAQNPHVLGVGIDEDTGLIVDDNAVFEVIGSNAVTIIDGSHSDYSNVSELEPDEILAFTNIKMHVLPAGYKYNIKTRKPILRR
;
A
#
# COMPACT_ATOMS: atom_id res chain seq x y z
N LYS A 1 -10.88 7.39 19.66
CA LYS A 1 -12.16 6.94 19.06
C LYS A 1 -11.91 5.73 18.15
N THR A 2 -11.14 5.91 17.06
CA THR A 2 -10.78 4.85 16.11
C THR A 2 -10.16 3.59 16.72
N ALA A 3 -9.24 3.72 17.70
CA ALA A 3 -8.63 2.55 18.33
C ALA A 3 -9.65 1.66 19.07
N ARG A 4 -10.67 2.24 19.72
CA ARG A 4 -11.70 1.47 20.41
C ARG A 4 -12.57 0.69 19.42
N GLU A 5 -12.94 1.33 18.30
CA GLU A 5 -13.74 0.69 17.25
C GLU A 5 -13.02 -0.55 16.69
N TYR A 6 -11.70 -0.48 16.47
CA TYR A 6 -10.93 -1.64 16.01
C TYR A 6 -10.73 -2.70 17.10
N ILE A 7 -10.54 -2.31 18.36
CA ILE A 7 -10.50 -3.26 19.48
C ILE A 7 -11.80 -4.07 19.51
N ASP A 8 -12.96 -3.41 19.50
CA ASP A 8 -14.26 -4.07 19.53
C ASP A 8 -14.44 -5.04 18.34
N VAL A 9 -13.92 -4.69 17.16
CA VAL A 9 -13.94 -5.57 15.98
C VAL A 9 -13.08 -6.82 16.21
N PHE A 10 -11.84 -6.66 16.66
CA PHE A 10 -10.94 -7.79 16.88
C PHE A 10 -11.38 -8.68 18.04
N GLU A 11 -11.99 -8.12 19.08
CA GLU A 11 -12.63 -8.90 20.16
C GLU A 11 -13.75 -9.78 19.61
N ARG A 12 -14.64 -9.22 18.77
CA ARG A 12 -15.70 -9.99 18.12
C ARG A 12 -15.19 -11.07 17.17
N LEU A 13 -14.00 -10.89 16.59
CA LEU A 13 -13.32 -11.88 15.77
C LEU A 13 -12.58 -12.95 16.60
N GLY A 14 -12.57 -12.82 17.94
CA GLY A 14 -12.01 -13.83 18.84
C GLY A 14 -10.54 -13.59 19.24
N ALA A 15 -9.97 -12.41 19.01
CA ALA A 15 -8.64 -12.10 19.48
C ALA A 15 -8.61 -12.00 21.02
N SER A 16 -7.69 -12.74 21.65
CA SER A 16 -7.63 -12.88 23.11
C SER A 16 -6.76 -11.83 23.82
N ASN A 17 -5.84 -11.18 23.10
CA ASN A 17 -4.97 -10.15 23.63
C ASN A 17 -4.81 -9.02 22.59
N ILE A 18 -5.38 -7.86 22.88
CA ILE A 18 -5.42 -6.73 21.96
C ILE A 18 -4.82 -5.53 22.67
N SER A 19 -3.84 -4.90 22.04
CA SER A 19 -3.18 -3.70 22.55
C SER A 19 -3.23 -2.60 21.51
N ALA A 20 -3.78 -1.44 21.87
CA ALA A 20 -3.69 -0.24 21.06
C ALA A 20 -2.35 0.45 21.32
N ILE A 21 -1.47 0.44 20.32
CA ILE A 21 -0.15 1.07 20.43
C ILE A 21 -0.20 2.46 19.80
N HIS A 22 -0.02 3.49 20.63
CA HIS A 22 0.03 4.88 20.17
C HIS A 22 1.48 5.34 20.03
N ILE A 23 1.92 5.50 18.77
CA ILE A 23 3.23 6.04 18.42
C ILE A 23 3.01 7.44 17.85
N GLN A 24 3.11 8.47 18.69
CA GLN A 24 2.81 9.85 18.30
C GLN A 24 4.06 10.68 17.98
N SER A 25 5.23 10.19 18.38
CA SER A 25 6.50 10.87 18.23
C SER A 25 7.64 9.91 17.90
N ARG A 26 8.80 10.46 17.48
CA ARG A 26 10.05 9.69 17.31
C ARG A 26 10.56 9.08 18.62
N GLN A 27 10.24 9.68 19.77
CA GLN A 27 10.62 9.15 21.07
C GLN A 27 9.81 7.88 21.37
N ASP A 28 8.49 7.95 21.18
CA ASP A 28 7.59 6.80 21.28
C ASP A 28 8.03 5.64 20.39
N ALA A 29 8.43 5.95 19.15
CA ALA A 29 8.88 4.95 18.17
C ALA A 29 10.16 4.22 18.60
N ASN A 30 10.86 4.73 19.62
CA ASN A 30 12.08 4.15 20.19
C ASN A 30 11.91 3.66 21.64
N GLU A 31 10.68 3.70 22.18
CA GLU A 31 10.35 3.09 23.46
C GLU A 31 10.44 1.57 23.39
N LEU A 32 11.11 0.98 24.38
CA LEU A 32 11.37 -0.45 24.42
C LEU A 32 10.07 -1.25 24.57
N GLU A 33 9.18 -0.82 25.44
CA GLU A 33 7.90 -1.49 25.72
C GLU A 33 7.04 -1.61 24.45
N LYS A 34 6.85 -0.50 23.72
CA LYS A 34 6.11 -0.50 22.45
C LYS A 34 6.77 -1.41 21.41
N SER A 35 8.10 -1.37 21.28
CA SER A 35 8.81 -2.26 20.35
C SER A 35 8.67 -3.74 20.72
N GLN A 36 8.64 -4.09 22.00
CA GLN A 36 8.49 -5.47 22.47
C GLN A 36 7.07 -5.99 22.21
N LEU A 37 6.05 -5.17 22.44
CA LEU A 37 4.67 -5.51 22.11
C LEU A 37 4.50 -5.78 20.61
N ILE A 38 5.12 -4.95 19.75
CA ILE A 38 5.07 -5.13 18.30
C ILE A 38 5.77 -6.43 17.89
N SER A 39 6.99 -6.69 18.37
CA SER A 39 7.78 -7.84 17.92
C SER A 39 7.20 -9.20 18.33
N GLN A 40 6.36 -9.23 19.36
CA GLN A 40 5.69 -10.43 19.87
C GLN A 40 4.27 -10.62 19.33
N ALA A 41 3.73 -9.65 18.59
CA ALA A 41 2.37 -9.71 18.08
C ALA A 41 2.23 -10.78 16.97
N SER A 42 1.14 -11.54 16.99
CA SER A 42 0.78 -12.46 15.89
C SER A 42 0.05 -11.77 14.75
N CYS A 43 -0.53 -10.59 15.00
CA CYS A 43 -1.22 -9.76 14.03
C CYS A 43 -1.00 -8.28 14.37
N ILE A 44 -0.69 -7.48 13.36
CA ILE A 44 -0.49 -6.04 13.47
C ILE A 44 -1.40 -5.36 12.45
N PHE A 45 -2.24 -4.44 12.93
CA PHE A 45 -3.17 -3.70 12.09
C PHE A 45 -2.82 -2.19 12.09
N MET A 46 -2.51 -1.66 10.92
CA MET A 46 -2.20 -0.25 10.70
C MET A 46 -3.44 0.50 10.22
N THR A 47 -3.93 1.43 11.04
CA THR A 47 -5.10 2.24 10.69
C THR A 47 -4.81 3.23 9.56
N GLY A 48 -5.87 3.84 9.02
CA GLY A 48 -5.75 4.98 8.12
C GLY A 48 -5.23 6.25 8.82
N GLY A 49 -5.09 7.33 8.04
CA GLY A 49 -4.54 8.60 8.50
C GLY A 49 -3.64 9.24 7.45
N ASP A 50 -2.44 9.62 7.85
CA ASP A 50 -1.41 10.18 7.00
C ASP A 50 -0.24 9.18 6.87
N GLN A 51 -0.01 8.67 5.66
CA GLN A 51 1.04 7.69 5.37
C GLN A 51 2.46 8.27 5.55
N LEU A 52 2.65 9.57 5.28
CA LEU A 52 3.93 10.24 5.52
C LEU A 52 4.20 10.42 7.01
N ARG A 53 3.15 10.66 7.80
CA ARG A 53 3.27 10.67 9.27
C ARG A 53 3.73 9.32 9.81
N ILE A 54 3.21 8.21 9.29
CA ILE A 54 3.61 6.85 9.71
C ILE A 54 5.10 6.64 9.44
N THR A 55 5.56 6.83 8.20
CA THR A 55 6.96 6.54 7.84
C THR A 55 7.94 7.54 8.45
N SER A 56 7.59 8.83 8.58
CA SER A 56 8.46 9.82 9.22
C SER A 56 8.64 9.59 10.72
N ILE A 57 7.64 9.00 11.40
CA ILE A 57 7.75 8.65 12.81
C ILE A 57 8.43 7.28 13.00
N MET A 58 8.09 6.28 12.19
CA MET A 58 8.61 4.92 12.38
C MET A 58 9.96 4.65 11.72
N GLY A 59 10.29 5.31 10.60
CA GLY A 59 11.48 5.00 9.80
C GLY A 59 12.80 5.08 10.59
N GLY A 60 13.60 4.04 10.54
CA GLY A 60 14.84 3.86 11.30
C GLY A 60 14.65 3.81 12.82
N SER A 61 13.48 3.40 13.32
CA SER A 61 13.20 3.30 14.77
C SER A 61 13.17 1.84 15.27
N LYS A 62 13.18 1.67 16.59
CA LYS A 62 12.99 0.33 17.20
C LYS A 62 11.63 -0.29 16.85
N THR A 63 10.57 0.51 16.76
CA THR A 63 9.24 -0.01 16.41
C THR A 63 9.14 -0.48 14.96
N GLU A 64 9.89 0.13 14.03
CA GLU A 64 10.01 -0.39 12.65
C GLU A 64 10.79 -1.71 12.64
N ASN A 65 11.94 -1.78 13.33
CA ASN A 65 12.69 -3.05 13.43
C ASN A 65 11.85 -4.16 14.07
N ALA A 66 11.03 -3.82 15.07
CA ALA A 66 10.10 -4.75 15.69
C ALA A 66 8.99 -5.21 14.73
N LEU A 67 8.49 -4.32 13.87
CA LEU A 67 7.52 -4.65 12.83
C LEU A 67 8.09 -5.70 11.86
N TYR A 68 9.31 -5.49 11.37
CA TYR A 68 9.98 -6.48 10.51
C TYR A 68 10.28 -7.78 11.27
N THR A 69 10.63 -7.70 12.55
CA THR A 69 10.85 -8.89 13.38
C THR A 69 9.57 -9.72 13.50
N ALA A 70 8.43 -9.08 13.79
CA ALA A 70 7.14 -9.75 13.87
C ALA A 70 6.77 -10.39 12.52
N PHE A 71 6.89 -9.64 11.42
CA PHE A 71 6.63 -10.14 10.07
C PHE A 71 7.46 -11.38 9.73
N ASN A 72 8.77 -11.32 9.99
CA ASN A 72 9.68 -12.44 9.75
C ASN A 72 9.40 -13.66 10.66
N ASN A 73 8.77 -13.44 11.81
CA ASN A 73 8.30 -14.51 12.70
C ASN A 73 6.93 -15.08 12.29
N GLY A 74 6.36 -14.63 11.16
CA GLY A 74 5.07 -15.11 10.64
C GLY A 74 3.86 -14.32 11.13
N ALA A 75 4.05 -13.14 11.72
CA ALA A 75 2.94 -12.27 12.07
C ALA A 75 2.25 -11.71 10.82
N ILE A 76 0.92 -11.66 10.85
CA ILE A 76 0.13 -11.02 9.80
C ILE A 76 0.20 -9.51 9.98
N ILE A 77 0.57 -8.78 8.93
CA ILE A 77 0.47 -7.31 8.91
C ILE A 77 -0.65 -6.91 7.95
N ALA A 78 -1.61 -6.16 8.47
CA ALA A 78 -2.72 -5.61 7.71
C ALA A 78 -2.74 -4.08 7.84
N GLY A 79 -3.28 -3.40 6.82
CA GLY A 79 -3.41 -1.95 6.84
C GLY A 79 -4.53 -1.46 5.94
N THR A 80 -5.16 -0.35 6.34
CA THR A 80 -6.23 0.29 5.55
C THR A 80 -5.89 1.74 5.23
N SER A 81 -6.29 2.22 4.06
CA SER A 81 -6.00 3.58 3.58
C SER A 81 -4.50 3.89 3.68
N ALA A 82 -4.07 4.90 4.44
CA ALA A 82 -2.65 5.17 4.69
C ALA A 82 -1.84 3.93 5.14
N GLY A 83 -2.42 3.06 5.96
CA GLY A 83 -1.82 1.79 6.37
C GLY A 83 -1.55 0.84 5.19
N ALA A 84 -2.37 0.86 4.14
CA ALA A 84 -2.11 0.09 2.92
C ALA A 84 -0.99 0.72 2.07
N SER A 85 -0.98 2.05 1.94
CA SER A 85 0.05 2.77 1.17
C SER A 85 1.45 2.60 1.74
N VAL A 86 1.61 2.51 3.07
CA VAL A 86 2.94 2.31 3.67
C VAL A 86 3.49 0.89 3.48
N MET A 87 2.67 -0.09 3.07
CA MET A 87 3.15 -1.45 2.83
C MET A 87 4.10 -1.53 1.64
N SER A 88 3.88 -0.69 0.61
CA SER A 88 4.75 -0.62 -0.57
C SER A 88 6.14 -0.04 -0.25
N GLU A 89 7.14 -0.41 -1.04
CA GLU A 89 8.48 0.17 -0.95
C GLU A 89 8.51 1.65 -1.38
N THR A 90 7.74 1.99 -2.41
CA THR A 90 7.47 3.38 -2.82
C THR A 90 5.99 3.67 -2.61
N MET A 91 5.67 4.75 -1.91
CA MET A 91 4.30 5.15 -1.61
C MET A 91 3.94 6.50 -2.25
N ILE A 92 2.70 6.64 -2.69
CA ILE A 92 2.14 7.91 -3.14
C ILE A 92 1.67 8.70 -1.90
N ILE A 93 2.22 9.90 -1.72
CA ILE A 93 1.85 10.80 -0.60
C ILE A 93 0.72 11.73 -1.02
N SER A 94 0.86 12.36 -2.18
CA SER A 94 -0.11 13.33 -2.70
C SER A 94 -0.12 13.32 -4.23
N GLY A 95 -1.19 13.83 -4.80
CA GLY A 95 -1.44 13.91 -6.24
C GLY A 95 -2.86 14.37 -6.46
N ASN A 96 -3.10 15.08 -7.55
CA ASN A 96 -4.45 15.49 -7.90
C ASN A 96 -5.31 14.25 -8.18
N ASN A 97 -6.58 14.35 -7.79
CA ASN A 97 -7.62 13.40 -8.11
C ASN A 97 -8.34 13.91 -9.36
N GLU A 98 -8.92 13.00 -10.17
CA GLU A 98 -9.83 13.36 -11.28
C GLU A 98 -9.23 14.24 -12.41
N ASP A 99 -7.91 14.49 -12.37
CA ASP A 99 -7.18 15.20 -13.40
C ASP A 99 -6.49 14.25 -14.39
N ALA A 100 -6.18 14.77 -15.58
CA ALA A 100 -5.24 14.13 -16.48
C ALA A 100 -3.90 13.87 -15.76
N PRO A 101 -3.17 12.78 -16.09
CA PRO A 101 -1.90 12.47 -15.42
C PRO A 101 -0.86 13.59 -15.67
N ARG A 102 -0.35 14.17 -14.58
CA ARG A 102 0.70 15.22 -14.59
C ARG A 102 1.79 14.90 -13.58
N LYS A 103 3.04 15.20 -13.91
CA LYS A 103 4.21 14.89 -13.07
C LYS A 103 4.27 15.72 -11.80
N CYS A 104 4.02 17.03 -11.87
CA CYS A 104 4.29 17.97 -10.76
C CYS A 104 3.38 17.79 -9.54
N THR A 105 2.20 17.19 -9.72
CA THR A 105 1.23 17.02 -8.64
C THR A 105 1.54 15.78 -7.81
N LEU A 106 2.16 14.77 -8.43
CA LEU A 106 2.51 13.52 -7.80
C LEU A 106 3.74 13.69 -6.89
N LYS A 107 3.57 13.34 -5.62
CA LYS A 107 4.67 13.20 -4.67
C LYS A 107 4.73 11.77 -4.17
N MET A 108 5.92 11.18 -4.22
CA MET A 108 6.20 9.85 -3.69
C MET A 108 7.29 9.89 -2.63
N ALA A 109 7.31 8.90 -1.75
CA ALA A 109 8.37 8.69 -0.77
C ALA A 109 8.56 7.19 -0.50
N PRO A 110 9.65 6.81 0.19
CA PRO A 110 9.81 5.45 0.69
C PRO A 110 8.69 5.08 1.68
N GLY A 111 8.12 3.89 1.51
CA GLY A 111 7.26 3.24 2.49
C GLY A 111 8.05 2.32 3.41
N LEU A 112 7.37 1.32 3.99
CA LEU A 112 7.97 0.29 4.85
C LEU A 112 8.47 -0.92 4.05
N GLY A 113 8.17 -1.03 2.75
CA GLY A 113 8.73 -2.09 1.90
C GLY A 113 8.40 -3.52 2.34
N LEU A 114 7.26 -3.71 3.02
CA LEU A 114 6.72 -5.03 3.37
C LEU A 114 6.25 -5.79 2.12
N LEU A 115 5.74 -5.06 1.12
CA LEU A 115 5.45 -5.56 -0.21
C LEU A 115 6.34 -4.84 -1.23
N LYS A 116 7.24 -5.59 -1.85
CA LYS A 116 8.22 -5.08 -2.82
C LYS A 116 7.65 -5.04 -4.22
N ASP A 117 8.29 -4.27 -5.09
CA ASP A 117 7.98 -4.14 -6.51
C ASP A 117 6.56 -3.64 -6.81
N VAL A 118 5.93 -2.96 -5.85
CA VAL A 118 4.57 -2.42 -5.97
C VAL A 118 4.48 -0.98 -5.47
N VAL A 119 3.52 -0.23 -6.01
CA VAL A 119 3.04 1.05 -5.48
C VAL A 119 1.54 0.90 -5.25
N ILE A 120 1.10 1.13 -4.02
CA ILE A 120 -0.31 1.00 -3.65
C ILE A 120 -0.99 2.37 -3.61
N ASP A 121 -2.10 2.48 -4.32
CA ASP A 121 -3.05 3.57 -4.20
C ASP A 121 -4.40 3.06 -3.70
N GLN A 122 -5.03 3.80 -2.80
CA GLN A 122 -6.24 3.40 -2.06
C GLN A 122 -7.40 4.33 -2.39
N HIS A 123 -8.65 3.97 -2.03
CA HIS A 123 -9.85 4.72 -2.44
C HIS A 123 -9.84 5.03 -3.95
N PHE A 124 -9.40 4.05 -4.74
CA PHE A 124 -8.83 4.29 -6.06
C PHE A 124 -9.86 4.81 -7.08
N ALA A 125 -10.88 4.00 -7.39
CA ALA A 125 -11.94 4.41 -8.31
C ALA A 125 -12.78 5.56 -7.73
N GLN A 126 -13.05 5.54 -6.43
CA GLN A 126 -13.92 6.51 -5.74
C GLN A 126 -13.37 7.94 -5.79
N ARG A 127 -12.07 8.10 -6.00
CA ARG A 127 -11.40 9.41 -6.08
C ARG A 127 -10.72 9.65 -7.43
N GLY A 128 -11.05 8.88 -8.47
CA GLY A 128 -10.50 9.06 -9.81
C GLY A 128 -8.96 9.04 -9.85
N ARG A 129 -8.32 8.15 -9.08
CA ARG A 129 -6.86 8.16 -8.84
C ARG A 129 -6.02 7.47 -9.92
N ILE A 130 -6.63 7.09 -11.04
CA ILE A 130 -5.91 6.44 -12.15
C ILE A 130 -4.80 7.33 -12.72
N GLY A 131 -5.04 8.64 -12.84
CA GLY A 131 -4.05 9.56 -13.41
C GLY A 131 -2.76 9.60 -12.61
N ARG A 132 -2.85 9.82 -11.30
CA ARG A 132 -1.66 9.86 -10.44
C ARG A 132 -0.94 8.51 -10.35
N LEU A 133 -1.67 7.39 -10.39
CA LEU A 133 -1.05 6.06 -10.41
C LEU A 133 -0.31 5.81 -11.75
N LEU A 134 -0.89 6.20 -12.89
CA LEU A 134 -0.22 6.14 -14.19
C LEU A 134 1.07 6.96 -14.19
N THR A 135 1.05 8.18 -13.63
CA THR A 135 2.25 9.01 -13.48
C THR A 135 3.31 8.31 -12.61
N ALA A 136 2.90 7.63 -11.52
CA ALA A 136 3.83 6.90 -10.66
C ALA A 136 4.51 5.75 -11.42
N ILE A 137 3.75 4.99 -12.21
CA ILE A 137 4.30 3.89 -13.03
C ILE A 137 5.13 4.41 -14.20
N ALA A 138 4.78 5.55 -14.78
CA ALA A 138 5.63 6.19 -15.78
C ALA A 138 6.99 6.61 -15.18
N GLN A 139 7.01 7.16 -13.96
CA GLN A 139 8.25 7.54 -13.26
C GLN A 139 9.10 6.31 -12.86
N ASN A 140 8.46 5.17 -12.62
CA ASN A 140 9.14 3.93 -12.27
C ASN A 140 8.41 2.71 -12.88
N PRO A 141 8.69 2.34 -14.15
CA PRO A 141 8.00 1.22 -14.80
C PRO A 141 8.40 -0.16 -14.23
N HIS A 142 9.42 -0.20 -13.36
CA HIS A 142 9.82 -1.41 -12.66
C HIS A 142 8.79 -1.82 -11.59
N VAL A 143 8.06 -0.90 -10.97
CA VAL A 143 7.04 -1.26 -9.97
C VAL A 143 5.69 -1.52 -10.62
N LEU A 144 4.86 -2.34 -9.96
CA LEU A 144 3.48 -2.60 -10.34
C LEU A 144 2.55 -1.62 -9.65
N GLY A 145 1.69 -0.94 -10.41
CA GLY A 145 0.67 -0.06 -9.85
C GLY A 145 -0.52 -0.87 -9.36
N VAL A 146 -0.92 -0.68 -8.11
CA VAL A 146 -2.02 -1.40 -7.47
C VAL A 146 -3.03 -0.41 -6.90
N GLY A 147 -4.10 -0.16 -7.65
CA GLY A 147 -5.23 0.66 -7.22
C GLY A 147 -6.27 -0.19 -6.50
N ILE A 148 -6.46 0.03 -5.20
CA ILE A 148 -7.41 -0.69 -4.35
C ILE A 148 -8.61 0.21 -4.08
N ASP A 149 -9.80 -0.27 -4.45
CA ASP A 149 -11.05 0.44 -4.18
C ASP A 149 -11.46 0.38 -2.70
N GLU A 150 -12.40 1.23 -2.31
CA GLU A 150 -13.02 1.15 -0.99
C GLU A 150 -13.64 -0.23 -0.74
N ASP A 151 -13.67 -0.64 0.53
CA ASP A 151 -14.18 -1.96 0.96
C ASP A 151 -13.59 -3.14 0.17
N THR A 152 -12.33 -3.00 -0.25
CA THR A 152 -11.58 -3.99 -1.02
C THR A 152 -10.18 -4.13 -0.44
N GLY A 153 -9.61 -5.33 -0.50
CA GLY A 153 -8.29 -5.62 0.06
C GLY A 153 -7.57 -6.72 -0.68
N LEU A 154 -6.31 -6.90 -0.31
CA LEU A 154 -5.40 -7.91 -0.86
C LEU A 154 -4.88 -8.79 0.27
N ILE A 155 -5.06 -10.10 0.13
CA ILE A 155 -4.34 -11.08 0.95
C ILE A 155 -3.15 -11.55 0.14
N VAL A 156 -1.93 -11.25 0.60
CA VAL A 156 -0.68 -11.60 -0.10
C VAL A 156 -0.01 -12.75 0.62
N ASP A 157 0.39 -13.78 -0.13
CA ASP A 157 1.14 -14.92 0.39
C ASP A 157 2.66 -14.75 0.21
N ASP A 158 3.43 -15.69 0.78
CA ASP A 158 4.90 -15.70 0.71
C ASP A 158 5.45 -15.87 -0.72
N ASN A 159 4.62 -16.31 -1.67
CA ASN A 159 4.98 -16.43 -3.08
C ASN A 159 4.78 -15.12 -3.85
N ALA A 160 4.37 -14.04 -3.18
CA ALA A 160 3.95 -12.78 -3.78
C ALA A 160 2.76 -12.96 -4.73
N VAL A 161 1.86 -13.88 -4.40
CA VAL A 161 0.54 -14.00 -5.01
C VAL A 161 -0.46 -13.32 -4.09
N PHE A 162 -1.24 -12.41 -4.65
CA PHE A 162 -2.37 -11.84 -3.92
C PHE A 162 -3.70 -12.42 -4.36
N GLU A 163 -4.65 -12.51 -3.42
CA GLU A 163 -6.07 -12.74 -3.66
C GLU A 163 -6.84 -11.46 -3.34
N VAL A 164 -7.73 -11.06 -4.26
CA VAL A 164 -8.62 -9.92 -4.05
C VAL A 164 -9.78 -10.34 -3.14
N ILE A 165 -10.05 -9.53 -2.12
CA ILE A 165 -11.19 -9.70 -1.21
C ILE A 165 -11.99 -8.40 -1.12
N GLY A 166 -13.24 -8.50 -0.67
CA GLY A 166 -14.13 -7.35 -0.48
C GLY A 166 -15.18 -7.20 -1.57
N SER A 167 -15.71 -5.99 -1.71
CA SER A 167 -16.94 -5.72 -2.47
C SER A 167 -16.70 -5.13 -3.86
N ASN A 168 -15.53 -4.51 -4.10
CA ASN A 168 -15.21 -3.86 -5.38
C ASN A 168 -14.03 -4.56 -6.09
N ALA A 169 -13.21 -3.78 -6.80
CA ALA A 169 -12.15 -4.30 -7.65
C ALA A 169 -10.78 -3.74 -7.28
N VAL A 170 -9.75 -4.44 -7.74
CA VAL A 170 -8.37 -3.97 -7.75
C VAL A 170 -7.94 -3.76 -9.18
N THR A 171 -7.43 -2.56 -9.45
CA THR A 171 -6.84 -2.21 -10.75
C THR A 171 -5.34 -2.38 -10.69
N ILE A 172 -4.80 -3.17 -11.59
CA ILE A 172 -3.36 -3.40 -11.75
C ILE A 172 -2.88 -2.69 -13.00
N ILE A 173 -1.81 -1.91 -12.88
CA ILE A 173 -1.16 -1.19 -13.97
C ILE A 173 0.29 -1.68 -14.07
N ASP A 174 0.63 -2.27 -15.21
CA ASP A 174 1.97 -2.78 -15.52
C ASP A 174 2.56 -1.99 -16.69
N GLY A 175 3.59 -1.19 -16.37
CA GLY A 175 4.34 -0.38 -17.32
C GLY A 175 5.62 -1.04 -17.85
N SER A 176 5.93 -2.28 -17.49
CA SER A 176 7.23 -2.91 -17.87
C SER A 176 7.44 -3.10 -19.36
N HIS A 177 6.36 -3.10 -20.14
CA HIS A 177 6.40 -3.23 -21.60
C HIS A 177 6.12 -1.90 -22.32
N SER A 178 6.14 -0.77 -21.61
CA SER A 178 5.84 0.52 -22.25
C SER A 178 6.89 0.87 -23.30
N ASP A 179 6.43 1.33 -24.47
CA ASP A 179 7.34 1.70 -25.57
C ASP A 179 7.82 3.16 -25.45
N TYR A 180 6.99 4.02 -24.86
CA TYR A 180 7.25 5.46 -24.77
C TYR A 180 6.56 6.09 -23.56
N SER A 181 7.27 7.01 -22.91
CA SER A 181 6.77 7.92 -21.88
C SER A 181 7.48 9.27 -22.00
N ASN A 182 6.74 10.39 -21.94
CA ASN A 182 7.33 11.73 -21.89
C ASN A 182 7.65 12.20 -20.45
N VAL A 183 7.52 11.33 -19.43
CA VAL A 183 7.58 11.72 -18.01
C VAL A 183 8.89 12.40 -17.57
N SER A 184 10.02 12.12 -18.23
CA SER A 184 11.30 12.78 -17.92
C SER A 184 11.31 14.24 -18.34
N GLU A 185 10.69 14.53 -19.49
CA GLU A 185 10.66 15.84 -20.18
C GLU A 185 9.44 16.68 -19.79
N LEU A 186 8.48 16.08 -19.10
CA LEU A 186 7.19 16.66 -18.73
C LEU A 186 7.36 17.90 -17.83
N GLU A 187 7.00 19.06 -18.36
CA GLU A 187 6.87 20.30 -17.59
C GLU A 187 5.62 20.25 -16.68
N PRO A 188 5.53 21.05 -15.61
CA PRO A 188 4.47 20.89 -14.60
C PRO A 188 3.03 20.81 -15.14
N ASP A 189 2.70 21.58 -16.18
CA ASP A 189 1.36 21.67 -16.74
C ASP A 189 1.18 20.89 -18.05
N GLU A 190 2.11 20.00 -18.38
CA GLU A 190 1.98 19.09 -19.51
C GLU A 190 1.28 17.79 -19.11
N ILE A 191 0.72 17.11 -20.10
CA ILE A 191 -0.01 15.86 -19.91
C ILE A 191 0.93 14.70 -20.24
N LEU A 192 0.85 13.64 -19.43
CA LEU A 192 1.58 12.40 -19.66
C LEU A 192 1.12 11.72 -20.95
N ALA A 193 2.07 11.49 -21.85
CA ALA A 193 1.98 10.45 -22.87
C ALA A 193 2.63 9.19 -22.30
N PHE A 194 1.88 8.09 -22.23
CA PHE A 194 2.39 6.79 -21.76
C PHE A 194 1.69 5.68 -22.55
N THR A 195 2.47 4.83 -23.22
CA THR A 195 1.94 3.89 -24.24
C THR A 195 2.32 2.44 -23.95
N ASN A 196 1.58 1.50 -24.54
CA ASN A 196 1.78 0.05 -24.38
C ASN A 196 1.78 -0.42 -22.91
N ILE A 197 0.82 0.09 -22.15
CA ILE A 197 0.59 -0.31 -20.76
C ILE A 197 -0.39 -1.47 -20.69
N LYS A 198 -0.17 -2.38 -19.74
CA LYS A 198 -1.09 -3.48 -19.47
C LYS A 198 -1.92 -3.16 -18.23
N MET A 199 -3.22 -3.31 -18.34
CA MET A 199 -4.15 -3.09 -17.24
C MET A 199 -4.98 -4.34 -16.97
N HIS A 200 -5.14 -4.68 -15.69
CA HIS A 200 -6.08 -5.70 -15.24
C HIS A 200 -7.04 -5.09 -14.21
N VAL A 201 -8.31 -5.46 -14.28
CA VAL A 201 -9.31 -5.11 -13.25
C VAL A 201 -9.83 -6.42 -12.68
N LEU A 202 -9.58 -6.65 -11.40
CA LEU A 202 -9.80 -7.94 -10.75
C LEU A 202 -10.78 -7.78 -9.58
N PRO A 203 -11.97 -8.40 -9.62
CA PRO A 203 -12.89 -8.42 -8.48
C PRO A 203 -12.49 -9.48 -7.45
N ALA A 204 -13.24 -9.57 -6.35
CA ALA A 204 -13.03 -10.56 -5.32
C ALA A 204 -12.94 -12.01 -5.85
N GLY A 205 -12.05 -12.80 -5.24
CA GLY A 205 -11.77 -14.21 -5.58
C GLY A 205 -10.75 -14.40 -6.72
N TYR A 206 -10.42 -13.35 -7.47
CA TYR A 206 -9.34 -13.39 -8.45
C TYR A 206 -7.98 -13.28 -7.76
N LYS A 207 -6.98 -13.93 -8.38
CA LYS A 207 -5.60 -13.93 -7.91
C LYS A 207 -4.67 -13.32 -8.93
N TYR A 208 -3.55 -12.79 -8.47
CA TYR A 208 -2.49 -12.25 -9.33
C TYR A 208 -1.12 -12.54 -8.73
N ASN A 209 -0.18 -12.93 -9.57
CA ASN A 209 1.19 -13.19 -9.16
C ASN A 209 2.05 -11.96 -9.53
N ILE A 210 2.55 -11.26 -8.50
CA ILE A 210 3.32 -10.01 -8.65
C ILE A 210 4.63 -10.27 -9.41
N LYS A 211 5.34 -11.36 -9.07
CA LYS A 211 6.64 -11.72 -9.69
C LYS A 211 6.52 -12.01 -11.18
N THR A 212 5.51 -12.77 -11.58
CA THR A 212 5.28 -13.15 -12.99
C THR A 212 4.44 -12.15 -13.77
N ARG A 213 3.88 -11.14 -13.08
CA ARG A 213 2.97 -10.11 -13.62
C ARG A 213 1.79 -10.70 -14.41
N LYS A 214 1.12 -11.70 -13.82
CA LYS A 214 0.02 -12.41 -14.48
C LYS A 214 -1.16 -12.65 -13.52
N PRO A 215 -2.41 -12.49 -14.01
CA PRO A 215 -3.57 -12.98 -13.29
C PRO A 215 -3.59 -14.50 -13.28
N ILE A 216 -4.00 -15.08 -12.15
CA ILE A 216 -4.26 -16.51 -12.01
C ILE A 216 -5.77 -16.68 -12.15
N LEU A 217 -6.18 -17.04 -13.35
CA LEU A 217 -7.59 -17.24 -13.68
C LEU A 217 -8.00 -18.66 -13.25
N ARG A 218 -9.05 -18.75 -12.42
CA ARG A 218 -9.72 -20.03 -12.17
C ARG A 218 -10.51 -20.37 -13.44
N ARG A 219 -10.16 -21.50 -14.08
CA ARG A 219 -11.00 -22.12 -15.11
C ARG A 219 -12.08 -22.96 -14.44
#